data_AF-A0A969IEN2-F1
#
_entry.id   AF-A0A969IEN2-F1
#
_cell.length_a   1.000
_cell.length_b   1.000
_cell.length_c   1.000
_cell.angle_alpha   90.00
_cell.angle_beta   90.00
_cell.angle_gamma   90.00
#
_symmetry.space_group_name_H-M   'P 1'
#
loop_
_entity.id
_entity.type
_entity.pdbx_description
1 polymer ?
#
loop_
_entity_poly.entity_id
_entity_poly.type
_entity_poly.pdbx_seq_one_letter_code
_entity_poly.pdbx_strand_id
1 'polypeptide(L)' 'MLTVEKAPIALKEGLLKIRMLVDKSIVEVFVNDGETVITDLVFPTENKGGIEYFSEGGKAKITGLKVWEIHPK' A
#
# COMPACT_ATOMS: atom_id res chain seq x y z
N MET A 1 6.23 15.63 -9.86
CA MET A 1 6.58 15.79 -8.44
C MET A 1 5.88 14.64 -7.72
N LEU A 2 6.64 13.70 -7.14
CA LEU A 2 6.02 12.62 -6.35
C LEU A 2 5.53 13.23 -5.03
N THR A 3 4.24 13.11 -4.77
CA THR A 3 3.61 13.48 -3.51
C THR A 3 3.95 12.46 -2.44
N VAL A 4 4.14 12.91 -1.20
CA VAL A 4 4.33 12.02 -0.06
C VAL A 4 3.15 12.20 0.86
N GLU A 5 2.25 11.22 0.82
CA GLU A 5 1.12 11.16 1.74
C GLU A 5 1.54 10.52 3.06
N LYS A 6 1.14 11.14 4.17
CA LYS A 6 1.42 10.66 5.53
C LYS A 6 0.15 10.67 6.35
N ALA A 7 -0.04 9.63 7.13
CA ALA A 7 -1.12 9.56 8.11
C ALA A 7 -0.60 8.99 9.44
N PRO A 8 -1.09 9.49 10.59
CA PRO A 8 -0.81 8.86 11.87
C PRO A 8 -1.49 7.48 11.91
N ILE A 9 -0.76 6.46 12.37
CA ILE A 9 -1.26 5.08 12.42
C ILE A 9 -0.94 4.48 13.80
N ALA A 10 -1.94 3.89 14.43
CA ALA A 10 -1.75 3.06 15.62
C ALA A 10 -1.59 1.59 15.22
N LEU A 11 -0.65 0.88 15.84
CA LEU A 11 -0.55 -0.57 15.70
C LEU A 11 -1.68 -1.25 16.49
N LYS A 12 -2.18 -2.37 15.96
CA LYS A 12 -3.15 -3.23 16.65
C LYS A 12 -2.44 -4.51 17.04
N GLU A 13 -2.33 -4.77 18.34
CA GLU A 13 -1.62 -5.96 18.86
C GLU A 13 -0.17 -6.06 18.34
N GLY A 14 0.49 -4.91 18.13
CA GLY A 14 1.85 -4.85 17.57
C GLY A 14 1.93 -5.11 16.06
N LEU A 15 0.80 -5.26 15.38
CA LEU A 15 0.71 -5.48 13.93
C LEU A 15 0.16 -4.26 13.21
N LEU A 16 0.64 -4.07 11.99
CA LEU A 16 0.10 -3.13 11.02
C LEU A 16 -0.55 -3.93 9.89
N LYS A 17 -1.86 -3.79 9.73
CA LYS A 17 -2.60 -4.43 8.63
C LYS A 17 -2.77 -3.41 7.51
N ILE A 18 -2.30 -3.77 6.32
CA ILE A 18 -2.40 -2.95 5.12
C ILE A 18 -3.12 -3.75 4.03
N ARG A 19 -4.10 -3.10 3.38
CA ARG A 19 -4.67 -3.56 2.11
C ARG A 19 -4.45 -2.45 1.09
N MET A 20 -3.86 -2.79 -0.05
CA MET A 20 -3.64 -1.84 -1.15
C MET A 20 -4.48 -2.27 -2.36
N LEU A 21 -5.14 -1.31 -2.98
CA LEU A 21 -5.72 -1.44 -4.31
C LEU A 21 -4.89 -0.58 -5.26
N VAL A 22 -4.43 -1.18 -6.35
CA VAL A 22 -3.59 -0.52 -7.34
C VAL A 22 -4.25 -0.73 -8.70
N ASP A 23 -4.53 0.36 -9.39
CA ASP A 23 -5.00 0.38 -10.77
C ASP A 23 -4.13 1.35 -11.59
N LYS A 24 -4.37 1.43 -12.90
CA LYS A 24 -3.60 2.22 -13.87
C LYS A 24 -3.42 3.68 -13.48
N SER A 25 -4.38 4.25 -12.74
CA SER A 25 -4.38 5.68 -12.43
C SER A 25 -4.55 6.03 -10.95
N ILE A 26 -4.65 5.03 -10.07
CA ILE A 26 -4.95 5.26 -8.66
C ILE A 26 -4.31 4.19 -7.77
N VAL A 27 -3.84 4.63 -6.61
CA VAL A 27 -3.46 3.77 -5.49
C VAL A 27 -4.32 4.14 -4.29
N GLU A 28 -4.93 3.14 -3.68
CA GLU A 28 -5.71 3.31 -2.47
C GLU A 28 -5.22 2.34 -1.38
N VAL A 29 -4.87 2.89 -0.23
CA VAL A 29 -4.27 2.16 0.89
C VAL A 29 -5.19 2.23 2.09
N PHE A 30 -5.65 1.08 2.54
CA PHE A 30 -6.49 0.90 3.72
C PHE A 30 -5.65 0.32 4.85
N VAL A 31 -5.62 1.03 5.98
CA VAL A 31 -4.91 0.63 7.18
C VAL A 31 -5.91 0.17 8.23
N ASN A 32 -5.61 -0.93 8.92
CA ASN A 32 -6.42 -1.47 10.02
C ASN A 32 -7.92 -1.52 9.68
N ASP A 33 -8.26 -2.20 8.58
CA ASP A 33 -9.66 -2.38 8.14
C ASP A 33 -10.41 -1.08 7.82
N GLY A 34 -9.68 -0.03 7.44
CA GLY A 34 -10.26 1.25 6.98
C GLY A 34 -10.33 2.34 8.04
N GLU A 35 -9.72 2.14 9.22
CA GLU A 35 -9.55 3.21 10.22
C GLU A 35 -8.81 4.43 9.65
N THR A 36 -7.86 4.17 8.74
CA THR A 36 -7.19 5.21 7.95
C THR A 36 -7.17 4.78 6.49
N VAL A 37 -7.50 5.71 5.58
CA VAL A 37 -7.44 5.52 4.14
C VAL A 37 -6.61 6.62 3.50
N ILE A 38 -5.68 6.24 2.62
CA ILE A 38 -4.91 7.15 1.78
C ILE A 38 -5.27 6.83 0.33
N THR A 39 -5.62 7.86 -0.45
CA THR A 39 -5.93 7.75 -1.87
C THR A 39 -5.03 8.71 -2.64
N ASP A 40 -4.33 8.21 -3.65
CA ASP A 40 -3.52 9.05 -4.54
C ASP A 40 -3.71 8.66 -6.01
N LEU A 41 -3.64 9.66 -6.88
CA LEU A 41 -3.64 9.45 -8.33
C LEU A 41 -2.20 9.24 -8.80
N VAL A 42 -2.00 8.18 -9.57
CA VAL A 42 -0.68 7.84 -10.15
C VAL A 42 -0.81 7.80 -11.66
N PHE A 43 0.25 8.17 -12.39
CA PHE A 43 0.25 8.08 -13.85
C PHE A 43 1.57 7.44 -14.32
N PRO A 44 1.68 6.10 -14.25
CA PRO A 44 2.90 5.39 -14.62
C PRO A 44 3.26 5.66 -16.09
N THR A 45 4.55 5.85 -16.37
CA THR A 45 5.04 6.01 -17.75
C THR A 45 5.16 4.67 -18.48
N GLU A 46 5.13 3.56 -17.75
CA GLU A 46 5.17 2.20 -18.27
C GLU A 46 4.00 1.37 -17.75
N ASN A 47 3.45 0.50 -18.61
CA ASN A 47 2.38 -0.44 -18.25
C ASN A 47 2.90 -1.71 -17.56
N LYS A 48 4.09 -1.65 -16.96
CA LYS A 48 4.74 -2.78 -16.28
C LYS A 48 5.32 -2.32 -14.95
N GLY A 49 5.24 -3.21 -13.96
CA GLY A 49 5.76 -2.96 -12.62
C GLY A 49 5.83 -4.25 -11.81
N GLY A 50 6.37 -4.14 -10.61
CA GLY A 50 6.44 -5.22 -9.63
C GLY A 50 6.21 -4.68 -8.23
N ILE A 51 6.16 -5.59 -7.26
CA ILE A 51 6.07 -5.23 -5.84
C ILE A 51 7.44 -5.47 -5.21
N GLU A 52 7.99 -4.43 -4.58
CA GLU A 52 9.23 -4.48 -3.82
C GLU A 52 8.95 -4.05 -2.37
N TYR A 53 9.67 -4.66 -1.42
CA TYR A 53 9.61 -4.31 -0.02
C TYR A 53 11.00 -3.95 0.46
N PHE A 54 11.10 -2.86 1.23
CA PHE A 54 12.34 -2.44 1.85
C PHE A 54 12.08 -1.94 3.28
N SER A 55 13.14 -1.92 4.10
CA SER A 55 13.10 -1.29 5.41
C SER A 55 14.36 -0.45 5.61
N GLU A 56 14.19 0.76 6.12
CA GLU A 56 15.28 1.68 6.42
C GLU A 56 15.43 1.83 7.94
N GLY A 57 16.66 1.92 8.46
CA GLY A 57 16.93 2.14 9.88
C GLY A 57 16.61 0.98 10.82
N GLY A 58 16.23 -0.19 10.30
CA GLY A 58 15.88 -1.35 11.11
C GLY A 58 15.37 -2.53 10.30
N LYS A 59 14.79 -3.52 10.99
CA LYS A 59 14.17 -4.71 10.38
C LYS A 59 12.66 -4.58 10.43
N ALA A 60 12.00 -4.87 9.32
CA ALA A 60 10.57 -5.13 9.27
C ALA A 60 10.32 -6.62 9.09
N LYS A 61 9.22 -7.14 9.67
CA LYS A 61 8.79 -8.53 9.47
C LYS A 61 7.40 -8.53 8.85
N ILE A 62 7.29 -9.10 7.66
CA ILE A 62 6.01 -9.39 7.03
C ILE A 62 5.50 -10.72 7.61
N THR A 63 4.40 -10.69 8.35
CA THR A 63 3.79 -11.88 8.97
C THR A 63 2.84 -12.61 8.03
N GLY A 64 2.33 -11.93 7.00
CA GLY A 64 1.50 -12.51 5.96
C GLY A 64 1.41 -11.58 4.75
N LEU A 65 1.44 -12.18 3.56
CA LEU A 65 1.27 -11.48 2.29
C LEU A 65 0.33 -12.28 1.40
N LYS A 66 -0.63 -11.57 0.80
CA LYS A 66 -1.49 -12.10 -0.25
C LYS A 66 -1.58 -11.05 -1.35
N VAL A 67 -1.42 -11.50 -2.59
CA VAL A 67 -1.47 -10.65 -3.78
C VAL A 67 -2.47 -11.29 -4.74
N TRP A 68 -3.35 -10.47 -5.29
CA TRP A 68 -4.39 -10.90 -6.21
C TRP A 68 -4.38 -10.00 -7.43
N GLU A 69 -4.60 -10.58 -8.59
CA GLU A 69 -4.89 -9.82 -9.80
C GLU A 69 -6.36 -9.39 -9.76
N ILE A 70 -6.61 -8.11 -10.05
CA ILE A 70 -7.95 -7.57 -10.14
C ILE A 70 -8.35 -7.63 -11.61
N HIS A 71 -9.28 -8.54 -11.94
CA HIS A 71 -9.86 -8.57 -13.27
C HIS A 71 -11.00 -7.55 -13.36
N PRO A 72 -11.02 -6.71 -14.41
CA PRO A 72 -12.21 -5.92 -14.71
C PRO A 72 -13.39 -6.86 -15.01
N LYS A 73 -14.60 -6.40 -14.67
CA LYS A 73 -15.84 -7.07 -15.09
C LYS A 73 -16.09 -6.88 -16.58
#